data_AF-A0A2M7PQB4-F1
#
_entry.id   AF-A0A2M7PQB4-F1
#
_cell.length_a   1.000
_cell.length_b   1.000
_cell.length_c   1.000
_cell.angle_alpha   90.00
_cell.angle_beta   90.00
_cell.angle_gamma   90.00
#
_symmetry.space_group_name_H-M   'P 1'
#
loop_
_entity.id
_entity.type
_entity.pdbx_description
1 polymer ?
#
loop_
_entity_poly.entity_id
_entity_poly.type
_entity_poly.pdbx_seq_one_letter_code
_entity_poly.pdbx_strand_id
1 'polypeptide(L)' 'MNILAANALVQFSGWIGTPEIIIIVVVILLLFGGKKIPEIMRGIGKGIKEFKDGIGSDDHEKSEDTSNKK' A
#
# COMPACT_ATOMS: atom_id res chain seq x y z
N MET A 1 -14.75 -26.12 21.83
CA MET A 1 -14.40 -25.11 20.82
C MET A 1 -14.15 -23.81 21.57
N ASN A 2 -12.90 -23.55 21.89
CA ASN A 2 -12.50 -22.61 22.94
C ASN A 2 -11.73 -21.47 22.25
N ILE A 3 -11.67 -20.29 22.86
CA ILE A 3 -10.94 -19.12 22.31
C ILE A 3 -9.50 -19.49 21.92
N LEU A 4 -8.85 -20.41 22.65
CA LEU A 4 -7.52 -20.90 22.33
C LEU A 4 -7.45 -21.69 21.00
N ALA A 5 -8.46 -22.49 20.69
CA ALA A 5 -8.58 -23.21 19.42
C ALA A 5 -8.97 -22.28 18.26
N ALA A 6 -9.79 -21.26 18.52
CA ALA A 6 -10.12 -20.23 17.54
C ALA A 6 -8.88 -19.39 17.17
N ASN A 7 -8.05 -19.02 18.15
CA ASN A 7 -6.82 -18.26 17.89
C ASN A 7 -5.79 -19.11 17.12
N ALA A 8 -5.69 -20.42 17.41
CA ALA A 8 -4.83 -21.31 16.64
C ALA A 8 -5.23 -21.35 15.14
N LEU A 9 -6.53 -21.43 14.83
CA LEU A 9 -7.01 -21.39 13.44
C LEU A 9 -6.74 -20.04 12.75
N VAL A 10 -6.86 -18.92 13.47
CA VAL A 10 -6.51 -17.59 12.96
C VAL A 10 -5.00 -17.48 12.68
N GLN A 11 -4.15 -18.04 13.54
CA GLN A 11 -2.70 -18.08 13.32
C GLN A 11 -2.33 -18.95 12.11
N PHE A 12 -3.01 -20.07 11.88
CA PHE A 12 -2.77 -20.92 10.70
C PHE A 12 -3.27 -20.28 9.40
N SER A 13 -4.40 -19.57 9.41
CA SER A 13 -4.90 -18.87 8.22
C SER A 13 -4.12 -17.58 7.93
N GLY A 14 -3.67 -16.89 8.97
CA GLY A 14 -2.80 -15.72 8.86
C GLY A 14 -1.41 -16.01 8.33
N TRP A 15 -0.97 -17.28 8.40
CA TRP A 15 0.35 -17.72 7.89
C TRP A 15 0.37 -18.06 6.40
N ILE A 16 -0.78 -18.19 5.74
CA ILE A 16 -0.86 -18.68 4.34
C ILE A 16 -0.99 -17.53 3.31
N GLY A 17 -1.06 -16.27 3.72
CA GLY A 17 -1.17 -15.16 2.75
C GLY A 17 -0.26 -13.96 3.05
N THR A 18 -0.33 -13.46 4.27
CA THR A 18 0.44 -12.27 4.68
C THR A 18 1.97 -12.48 4.65
N PRO A 19 2.54 -13.60 5.15
CA PRO A 19 4.00 -13.74 5.19
C PRO A 19 4.63 -13.95 3.81
N GLU A 20 3.94 -14.60 2.87
CA GLU A 20 4.44 -14.79 1.50
C GLU A 20 4.55 -13.45 0.77
N ILE A 21 3.54 -12.59 0.89
CA ILE A 21 3.55 -11.24 0.34
C ILE A 21 4.68 -10.41 0.97
N ILE A 22 4.86 -10.49 2.29
CA ILE A 22 5.95 -9.82 3.00
C ILE A 22 7.32 -10.27 2.48
N ILE A 23 7.52 -11.57 2.28
CA ILE A 23 8.77 -12.12 1.75
C ILE A 23 9.06 -11.59 0.35
N ILE A 24 8.06 -11.57 -0.54
CA ILE A 24 8.19 -11.03 -1.90
C ILE A 24 8.57 -9.55 -1.85
N VAL A 25 7.88 -8.76 -1.03
CA VAL A 25 8.17 -7.32 -0.86
C VAL A 25 9.59 -7.11 -0.32
N VAL A 26 10.03 -7.92 0.64
CA VAL A 26 11.40 -7.83 1.20
C VAL A 26 12.44 -8.15 0.14
N VAL A 27 12.25 -9.20 -0.66
CA VAL A 27 13.18 -9.55 -1.76
C VAL A 27 13.26 -8.41 -2.78
N ILE A 28 12.12 -7.86 -3.19
CA ILE A 28 12.07 -6.69 -4.10
C ILE A 28 12.79 -5.49 -3.45
N LEU A 29 12.57 -5.24 -2.16
CA LEU A 29 13.25 -4.17 -1.43
C LEU A 29 14.76 -4.37 -1.33
N LEU A 30 15.25 -5.60 -1.23
CA LEU A 30 16.69 -5.90 -1.21
C LEU A 30 17.31 -5.70 -2.61
N LEU A 31 16.62 -6.10 -3.68
CA LEU A 31 17.11 -5.96 -5.05
C LEU A 31 17.06 -4.52 -5.55
N PHE A 32 15.96 -3.82 -5.28
CA PHE A 32 15.69 -2.47 -5.80
C PHE A 32 16.00 -1.37 -4.78
N GLY A 33 16.10 -1.71 -3.49
CA GLY A 33 16.24 -0.75 -2.40
C GLY A 33 14.88 -0.16 -1.98
N GLY A 34 14.75 0.20 -0.70
CA GLY A 34 13.52 0.81 -0.14
C GLY A 34 13.13 2.17 -0.73
N LYS A 35 13.99 2.79 -1.54
CA LYS A 35 13.73 4.09 -2.17
C LYS A 35 13.05 4.00 -3.55
N LYS A 36 13.25 2.90 -4.29
CA LYS A 36 12.74 2.78 -5.66
C LYS A 36 11.21 2.63 -5.72
N ILE A 37 10.59 1.91 -4.79
CA ILE A 37 9.12 1.76 -4.77
C ILE A 37 8.40 3.11 -4.55
N PRO A 38 8.75 3.91 -3.52
CA PRO A 38 8.17 5.26 -3.35
C PRO A 38 8.45 6.20 -4.52
N GLU A 39 9.63 6.12 -5.12
CA GLU A 39 10.03 6.96 -6.26
C GLU A 39 9.18 6.67 -7.51
N ILE A 40 9.00 5.39 -7.84
CA ILE A 40 8.12 4.96 -8.94
C ILE A 40 6.66 5.32 -8.64
N MET A 41 6.19 5.11 -7.41
CA MET A 41 4.82 5.47 -7.00
C MET A 41 4.56 6.97 -7.12
N ARG A 42 5.52 7.82 -6.76
CA ARG A 42 5.43 9.28 -6.93
C ARG A 42 5.41 9.68 -8.40
N GLY A 43 6.22 9.02 -9.23
CA GLY A 43 6.21 9.24 -10.68
C GLY A 43 4.88 8.83 -11.32
N ILE A 44 4.38 7.64 -11.00
CA ILE A 44 3.09 7.13 -11.47
C ILE A 44 1.94 8.02 -10.98
N GLY A 45 1.94 8.42 -9.70
CA GLY A 45 0.89 9.28 -9.14
C GLY A 45 0.82 10.65 -9.81
N LYS A 46 1.97 11.26 -10.13
CA LYS A 46 2.02 12.49 -10.93
C LYS A 46 1.50 12.27 -12.35
N GLY A 47 1.91 11.20 -13.02
CA GLY A 47 1.44 10.87 -14.36
C GLY A 47 -0.06 10.62 -14.42
N ILE A 48 -0.62 9.91 -13.43
CA ILE A 48 -2.08 9.71 -13.31
C ILE A 48 -2.80 11.03 -13.07
N LYS A 49 -2.25 11.92 -12.23
CA LYS A 49 -2.82 13.25 -11.98
C LYS A 49 -2.83 14.09 -13.25
N GLU A 50 -1.70 14.21 -13.93
CA GLU A 50 -1.57 14.96 -15.20
C GLU A 50 -2.44 14.37 -16.30
N PHE A 51 -2.56 13.04 -16.36
CA PHE A 51 -3.49 12.35 -17.28
C PHE A 51 -4.94 12.73 -16.98
N LYS A 52 -5.35 12.71 -15.70
CA LYS A 52 -6.70 13.09 -15.27
C LYS A 52 -7.01 14.56 -15.56
N ASP A 53 -6.07 15.45 -15.27
CA ASP A 53 -6.17 16.89 -15.53
C ASP A 53 -6.29 17.16 -17.04
N GLY A 54 -5.55 16.42 -17.88
CA GLY A 54 -5.53 16.58 -19.34
C GLY A 54 -6.76 16.04 -20.08
N ILE A 55 -7.47 15.05 -19.52
CA ILE A 55 -8.73 14.53 -20.09
C ILE A 55 -9.95 15.37 -19.71
N GLY A 56 -9.76 16.56 -19.12
CA GLY A 56 -10.83 17.50 -18.78
C GLY A 56 -11.72 17.02 -17.64
N SER A 57 -11.23 16.07 -16.82
CA SER A 57 -11.87 15.75 -15.54
C SER A 57 -11.50 16.85 -14.56
N ASP A 58 -12.21 17.98 -14.63
CA ASP A 58 -12.15 19.10 -13.68
C ASP A 58 -12.72 18.66 -12.32
N ASP A 59 -12.10 17.67 -11.70
CA ASP A 59 -12.36 17.34 -10.30
C ASP A 59 -11.50 18.26 -9.45
N HIS A 60 -12.08 19.39 -9.07
CA HIS A 60 -11.72 20.15 -7.88
C HIS A 60 -11.86 19.23 -6.64
N GLU A 61 -10.93 18.31 -6.43
CA GLU A 61 -10.90 17.46 -5.25
C GLU A 61 -9.53 17.58 -4.55
N LYS A 62 -9.47 18.66 -3.76
CA LYS A 62 -9.13 18.60 -2.34
C LYS A 62 -8.03 17.60 -1.94
N SER A 63 -6.78 18.05 -1.97
CA SER A 63 -5.81 17.61 -0.97
C SER A 63 -6.08 18.37 0.33
N GLU A 64 -7.13 17.99 1.05
CA GLU A 64 -7.23 18.28 2.47
C GLU A 64 -6.21 17.40 3.18
N ASP A 65 -5.07 18.00 3.46
CA ASP A 65 -4.18 17.60 4.54
C ASP A 65 -4.94 17.70 5.87
N THR A 66 -5.70 16.65 6.19
CA THR A 66 -6.18 16.42 7.55
C THR A 66 -5.05 15.78 8.37
N SER A 67 -3.98 16.54 8.58
CA SER A 67 -3.06 16.33 9.70
C SER A 67 -2.71 17.66 10.40
N ASN A 68 -3.73 18.50 10.62
CA ASN A 68 -3.74 19.38 11.77
C ASN A 68 -4.74 18.84 12.80
N LYS A 69 -4.25 17.98 13.70
CA LYS A 69 -4.87 17.78 15.00
C LYS A 69 -3.77 17.93 16.06
N LYS A 70 -3.78 19.11 16.67
CA LYS A 70 -3.28 19.52 18.00
C LYS A 70 -2.47 18.50 18.79
#